data_AF-A0A1S4ASJ1-F1
#
_entry.id   AF-A0A1S4ASJ1-F1
#
_cell.length_a   1.000
_cell.length_b   1.000
_cell.length_c   1.000
_cell.angle_alpha   90.00
_cell.angle_beta   90.00
_cell.angle_gamma   90.00
#
_symmetry.space_group_name_H-M   'P 1'
#
loop_
_entity.id
_entity.type
_entity.pdbx_description
1 polymer ?
#
loop_
_entity_poly.entity_id
_entity_poly.type
_entity_poly.pdbx_seq_one_letter_code
_entity_poly.pdbx_strand_id
1 'polypeptide(L)'
;MTREYEVEVSNQRRGSKWSKAKNHSQNFSQWFEIRSLKEDVPDLIKQLSIGPNSIAKRYFGYLINGYRFHTRQRDARRKIQNSGVTLVALTTSFASSKDKNPVDANMTYYGRIVDIFELDYYGHFKVVLFKCDWYEVEEDIYGLTYVYFNKKCYQNEPFVLAYQVHQCFYVQDPYDQDRYYVMKTVPRDLFSISDELESNSPTLL
;
A
#
# COMPACT_ATOMS: atom_id res chain seq x y z
N MET A 1 -8.02 -4.55 18.94
CA MET A 1 -8.06 -5.72 18.04
C MET A 1 -6.69 -6.32 17.71
N THR A 2 -5.79 -5.70 16.92
CA THR A 2 -4.47 -6.30 16.63
C THR A 2 -3.65 -6.57 17.90
N ARG A 3 -3.60 -5.60 18.82
CA ARG A 3 -2.96 -5.75 20.14
C ARG A 3 -3.62 -6.81 21.05
N GLU A 4 -4.94 -7.01 20.94
CA GLU A 4 -5.65 -8.03 21.73
C GLU A 4 -5.32 -9.44 21.23
N TYR A 5 -5.29 -9.63 19.91
CA TYR A 5 -4.87 -10.89 19.32
C TYR A 5 -3.40 -11.20 19.66
N GLU A 6 -2.51 -10.20 19.61
CA GLU A 6 -1.12 -10.37 20.01
C GLU A 6 -0.98 -10.83 21.46
N VAL A 7 -1.81 -10.28 22.38
CA VAL A 7 -1.86 -10.70 23.78
C VAL A 7 -2.35 -12.15 23.90
N GLU A 8 -3.43 -12.52 23.20
CA GLU A 8 -3.99 -13.88 23.23
C GLU A 8 -3.01 -14.92 22.66
N VAL A 9 -2.32 -14.62 21.55
CA VAL A 9 -1.28 -15.48 20.98
C VAL A 9 -0.04 -15.54 21.87
N SER A 10 0.32 -14.44 22.54
CA SER A 10 1.48 -14.40 23.45
C SER A 10 1.29 -15.30 24.67
N ASN A 11 0.04 -15.48 25.11
CA ASN A 11 -0.33 -16.35 26.23
C ASN A 11 -0.33 -17.84 25.86
N GLN A 12 -0.39 -18.18 24.57
CA GLN A 12 -0.64 -19.56 24.14
C GLN A 12 0.60 -20.38 23.74
N ARG A 13 1.81 -19.81 23.51
CA ARG A 13 3.04 -20.59 23.19
C ARG A 13 4.38 -19.82 23.24
N ARG A 14 5.45 -20.52 23.63
CA ARG A 14 6.87 -20.10 23.44
C ARG A 14 7.29 -20.30 21.98
N GLY A 15 7.80 -19.25 21.33
CA GLY A 15 8.29 -19.27 19.95
C GLY A 15 9.00 -17.95 19.58
N SER A 16 9.80 -17.95 18.51
CA SER A 16 10.48 -16.75 18.03
C SER A 16 9.47 -15.68 17.55
N LYS A 17 9.86 -14.40 17.57
CA LYS A 17 9.01 -13.30 17.07
C LYS A 17 8.55 -13.53 15.62
N TRP A 18 9.41 -14.10 14.76
CA TRP A 18 9.05 -14.48 13.38
C TRP A 18 7.94 -15.54 13.32
N SER A 19 8.03 -16.60 14.14
CA SER A 19 7.00 -17.63 14.19
C SER A 19 5.65 -17.06 14.65
N LYS A 20 5.65 -16.09 15.57
CA LYS A 20 4.44 -15.38 15.99
C LYS A 20 3.83 -14.55 14.86
N ALA A 21 4.65 -13.79 14.12
CA ALA A 21 4.18 -13.01 12.97
C ALA A 21 3.56 -13.90 11.87
N LYS A 22 4.19 -15.04 11.59
CA LYS A 22 3.65 -16.02 10.63
C LYS A 22 2.30 -16.59 11.08
N ASN A 23 2.19 -16.99 12.35
CA ASN A 23 0.93 -17.51 12.89
C ASN A 23 -0.17 -16.44 12.89
N HIS A 24 0.17 -15.17 13.14
CA HIS A 24 -0.75 -14.04 13.05
C HIS A 24 -1.35 -13.94 11.65
N SER A 25 -0.50 -13.87 10.62
CA SER A 25 -0.94 -13.78 9.22
C SER A 25 -1.92 -14.91 8.82
N GLN A 26 -1.71 -16.12 9.33
CA GLN A 26 -2.51 -17.29 8.94
C GLN A 26 -3.84 -17.43 9.69
N ASN A 27 -3.90 -17.04 10.96
CA ASN A 27 -5.04 -17.34 11.82
C ASN A 27 -5.87 -16.09 12.21
N PHE A 28 -5.38 -14.89 11.90
CA PHE A 28 -6.03 -13.65 12.31
C PHE A 28 -7.45 -13.52 11.76
N SER A 29 -7.69 -13.85 10.49
CA SER A 29 -9.03 -13.71 9.88
C SER A 29 -10.08 -14.55 10.61
N GLN A 30 -9.80 -15.84 10.81
CA GLN A 30 -10.70 -16.76 11.52
C GLN A 30 -10.91 -16.32 12.97
N TRP A 31 -9.84 -15.90 13.66
CA TRP A 31 -9.97 -15.37 15.02
C TRP A 31 -10.83 -14.11 15.04
N PHE A 32 -10.64 -13.19 14.10
CA PHE A 32 -11.33 -11.91 14.03
C PHE A 32 -12.84 -12.09 13.81
N GLU A 33 -13.22 -13.01 12.92
CA GLU A 33 -14.61 -13.44 12.72
C GLU A 33 -15.23 -13.94 14.04
N ILE A 34 -14.62 -14.95 14.68
CA ILE A 34 -15.12 -15.53 15.93
C ILE A 34 -15.18 -14.50 17.05
N ARG A 35 -14.19 -13.61 17.15
CA ARG A 35 -14.10 -12.57 18.17
C ARG A 35 -15.23 -11.56 18.02
N SER A 36 -15.50 -11.11 16.78
CA SER A 36 -16.54 -10.13 16.47
C SER A 36 -17.97 -10.62 16.77
N LEU A 37 -18.19 -11.94 16.71
CA LEU A 37 -19.48 -12.55 17.04
C LEU A 37 -19.78 -12.59 18.55
N LYS A 38 -18.74 -12.54 19.39
CA LYS A 38 -18.86 -12.64 20.85
C LYS A 38 -19.05 -11.29 21.55
N GLU A 39 -18.88 -10.19 20.83
CA GLU A 39 -18.97 -8.84 21.39
C GLU A 39 -19.98 -7.98 20.65
N ASP A 40 -20.51 -6.98 21.35
CA ASP A 40 -21.28 -5.92 20.72
C ASP A 40 -20.34 -4.89 20.08
N VAL A 41 -19.88 -5.22 18.87
CA VAL A 41 -19.01 -4.34 18.07
C VAL A 41 -19.82 -3.55 17.03
N PRO A 42 -19.32 -2.38 16.56
CA PRO A 42 -19.96 -1.63 15.50
C PRO A 42 -20.19 -2.47 14.24
N ASP A 43 -21.27 -2.19 13.49
CA ASP A 43 -21.63 -2.95 12.29
C ASP A 43 -20.48 -3.05 11.28
N LEU A 44 -19.75 -1.95 11.05
CA LEU A 44 -18.56 -1.94 10.18
C LEU A 44 -17.53 -3.01 10.57
N ILE A 45 -17.32 -3.24 11.87
CA ILE A 45 -16.38 -4.26 12.37
C ILE A 45 -16.92 -5.66 12.11
N LYS A 46 -18.24 -5.87 12.24
CA LYS A 46 -18.90 -7.14 11.89
C LYS A 46 -18.76 -7.43 10.39
N GLN A 47 -18.97 -6.43 9.53
CA GLN A 47 -18.82 -6.62 8.09
C GLN A 47 -17.36 -6.89 7.69
N LEU A 48 -16.40 -6.19 8.30
CA LEU A 48 -14.98 -6.45 8.08
C LEU A 48 -14.56 -7.87 8.49
N SER A 49 -15.15 -8.41 9.57
CA SER A 49 -14.79 -9.73 10.10
C SER A 49 -15.34 -10.88 9.27
N ILE A 50 -16.52 -10.70 8.64
CA ILE A 50 -17.09 -11.63 7.66
C ILE A 50 -16.21 -11.70 6.40
N GLY A 51 -15.62 -10.56 6.03
CA GLY A 51 -14.80 -10.43 4.83
C GLY A 51 -15.59 -10.00 3.58
N PRO A 52 -14.90 -9.79 2.46
CA PRO A 52 -15.53 -9.32 1.23
C PRO A 52 -16.31 -10.43 0.53
N ASN A 53 -17.21 -10.02 -0.36
CA ASN A 53 -17.82 -10.91 -1.34
C ASN A 53 -16.73 -11.65 -2.14
N SER A 54 -16.95 -12.94 -2.40
CA SER A 54 -16.03 -13.78 -3.20
C SER A 54 -15.91 -13.34 -4.66
N ILE A 55 -16.83 -12.48 -5.12
CA ILE A 55 -16.80 -11.86 -6.44
C ILE A 55 -16.23 -10.44 -6.32
N ALA A 56 -15.12 -10.19 -7.03
CA ALA A 56 -14.50 -8.87 -7.12
C ALA A 56 -14.67 -8.27 -8.52
N LYS A 57 -14.80 -6.94 -8.60
CA LYS A 57 -14.73 -6.22 -9.88
C LYS A 57 -13.28 -5.94 -10.23
N ARG A 58 -12.96 -6.02 -11.52
CA ARG A 58 -11.61 -5.77 -12.04
C ARG A 58 -11.59 -4.55 -12.96
N TYR A 59 -10.60 -3.68 -12.78
CA TYR A 59 -10.45 -2.45 -13.57
C TYR A 59 -9.08 -2.37 -14.26
N PHE A 60 -9.03 -1.65 -15.38
CA PHE A 60 -7.76 -1.31 -16.05
C PHE A 60 -7.23 0.07 -15.68
N GLY A 61 -7.98 0.84 -14.89
CA GLY A 61 -7.56 2.13 -14.37
C GLY A 61 -8.50 2.64 -13.30
N TYR A 62 -7.96 3.48 -12.42
CA TYR A 62 -8.65 3.95 -11.23
C TYR A 62 -8.21 5.38 -10.90
N LEU A 63 -9.14 6.23 -10.46
CA LEU A 63 -8.89 7.62 -10.09
C LEU A 63 -9.10 7.75 -8.59
N ILE A 64 -8.07 8.20 -7.87
CA ILE A 64 -8.12 8.41 -6.42
C ILE A 64 -7.07 9.44 -6.01
N ASN A 65 -7.38 10.30 -5.04
CA ASN A 65 -6.46 11.31 -4.49
C ASN A 65 -5.74 12.16 -5.57
N GLY A 66 -6.44 12.55 -6.63
CA GLY A 66 -5.86 13.32 -7.74
C GLY A 66 -4.88 12.55 -8.64
N TYR A 67 -4.74 11.24 -8.43
CA TYR A 67 -3.94 10.34 -9.26
C TYR A 67 -4.81 9.49 -10.16
N ARG A 68 -4.42 9.43 -11.43
CA ARG A 68 -5.00 8.53 -12.41
C ARG A 68 -4.10 7.33 -12.59
N PHE A 69 -4.42 6.22 -11.96
CA PHE A 69 -3.70 4.96 -12.07
C PHE A 69 -4.19 4.11 -13.25
N HIS A 70 -3.29 3.34 -13.85
CA HIS A 70 -3.60 2.34 -14.85
C HIS A 70 -2.85 1.04 -14.58
N THR A 71 -3.38 -0.08 -15.07
CA THR A 71 -2.59 -1.32 -15.12
C THR A 71 -1.48 -1.19 -16.15
N ARG A 72 -0.33 -1.85 -15.90
CA ARG A 72 0.81 -1.91 -16.82
C ARG A 72 0.40 -2.31 -18.23
N GLN A 73 -0.55 -3.24 -18.36
CA GLN A 73 -1.09 -3.67 -19.66
C GLN A 73 -1.77 -2.52 -20.42
N ARG A 74 -2.57 -1.70 -19.74
CA ARG A 74 -3.24 -0.55 -20.35
C ARG A 74 -2.23 0.54 -20.70
N ASP A 75 -1.26 0.76 -19.82
CA ASP A 75 -0.21 1.77 -19.98
C ASP A 75 0.73 1.48 -21.14
N ALA A 76 1.07 0.22 -21.39
CA ALA A 76 1.95 -0.18 -22.50
C ALA A 76 1.44 0.27 -23.89
N ARG A 77 0.16 0.62 -24.00
CA ARG A 77 -0.48 1.13 -25.23
C ARG A 77 -0.51 2.65 -25.30
N ARG A 78 0.13 3.36 -24.37
CA ARG A 78 0.04 4.81 -24.18
C ARG A 78 1.42 5.45 -24.09
N LYS A 79 1.49 6.74 -24.40
CA LYS A 79 2.70 7.55 -24.19
C LYS A 79 2.91 7.96 -22.73
N ILE A 80 1.88 7.84 -21.89
CA ILE A 80 1.88 8.28 -20.49
C ILE A 80 2.10 7.08 -19.58
N GLN A 81 2.95 7.23 -18.56
CA GLN A 81 3.17 6.24 -17.50
C GLN A 81 2.34 6.57 -16.25
N ASN A 82 1.30 5.80 -16.00
CA ASN A 82 0.36 5.92 -14.89
C ASN A 82 0.28 4.65 -14.03
N SER A 83 1.09 3.64 -14.31
CA SER A 83 1.12 2.34 -13.63
C SER A 83 2.16 2.26 -12.53
N GLY A 84 3.09 3.22 -12.45
CA GLY A 84 4.05 3.29 -11.36
C GLY A 84 3.37 3.71 -10.06
N VAL A 85 3.74 3.02 -8.99
CA VAL A 85 3.16 3.19 -7.66
C VAL A 85 4.27 3.25 -6.62
N THR A 86 4.06 4.08 -5.60
CA THR A 86 4.93 4.14 -4.42
C THR A 86 4.13 4.16 -3.12
N LEU A 87 4.68 3.54 -2.09
CA LEU A 87 4.10 3.43 -0.75
C LEU A 87 5.20 3.69 0.27
N VAL A 88 4.94 4.53 1.27
CA VAL A 88 5.76 4.60 2.48
C VAL A 88 5.06 3.77 3.55
N ALA A 89 5.72 2.73 4.05
CA ALA A 89 5.19 1.88 5.09
C ALA A 89 6.19 1.75 6.25
N LEU A 90 5.66 1.69 7.46
CA LEU A 90 6.44 1.36 8.64
C LEU A 90 6.75 -0.13 8.61
N THR A 91 8.03 -0.46 8.44
CA THR A 91 8.51 -1.83 8.28
C THR A 91 9.42 -2.20 9.42
N THR A 92 9.06 -3.28 10.11
CA THR A 92 9.91 -3.90 11.13
C THR A 92 10.94 -4.80 10.46
N SER A 93 12.22 -4.45 10.57
CA SER A 93 13.34 -5.23 10.04
C SER A 93 14.08 -5.99 11.13
N PHE A 94 14.64 -7.15 10.78
CA PHE A 94 15.43 -8.00 11.67
C PHE A 94 16.80 -8.20 11.02
N ALA A 95 17.89 -8.01 11.79
CA ALA A 95 19.23 -8.24 11.27
C ALA A 95 19.52 -9.74 11.02
N SER A 96 18.81 -10.62 11.74
CA SER A 96 18.85 -12.07 11.53
C SER A 96 17.63 -12.76 12.18
N SER A 97 17.44 -14.05 11.89
CA SER A 97 16.40 -14.88 12.55
C SER A 97 16.57 -15.03 14.07
N LYS A 98 17.77 -14.70 14.61
CA LYS A 98 18.09 -14.72 16.04
C LYS A 98 17.98 -13.33 16.69
N ASP A 99 17.72 -12.30 15.90
CA ASP A 99 17.66 -10.92 16.38
C ASP A 99 16.46 -10.73 17.33
N LYS A 100 16.75 -10.18 18.51
CA LYS A 100 15.75 -9.90 19.55
C LYS A 100 15.28 -8.44 19.52
N ASN A 101 16.03 -7.57 18.84
CA ASN A 101 15.87 -6.12 18.83
C ASN A 101 15.58 -5.64 17.39
N PRO A 102 14.38 -5.94 16.85
CA PRO A 102 14.02 -5.43 15.54
C PRO A 102 13.99 -3.90 15.52
N VAL A 103 14.26 -3.33 14.35
CA VAL A 103 14.21 -1.89 14.10
C VAL A 103 13.05 -1.57 13.19
N ASP A 104 12.19 -0.67 13.64
CA ASP A 104 11.11 -0.10 12.84
C ASP A 104 11.64 1.09 12.05
N ALA A 105 11.44 1.07 10.73
CA ALA A 105 11.82 2.16 9.85
C ALA A 105 10.74 2.39 8.79
N ASN A 106 10.53 3.65 8.42
CA ASN A 106 9.71 3.98 7.26
C ASN A 106 10.49 3.62 6.00
N MET A 107 10.03 2.59 5.29
CA MET A 107 10.59 2.16 4.02
C MET A 107 9.70 2.63 2.88
N THR A 108 10.32 3.10 1.80
CA THR A 108 9.61 3.46 0.57
C THR A 108 9.69 2.32 -0.42
N TYR A 109 8.53 1.84 -0.84
CA TYR A 109 8.35 0.78 -1.81
C TYR A 109 8.01 1.38 -3.17
N TYR A 110 8.49 0.73 -4.23
CA TYR A 110 8.22 1.12 -5.61
C TYR A 110 7.79 -0.10 -6.41
N GLY A 111 6.75 0.06 -7.21
CA GLY A 111 6.21 -1.03 -8.00
C GLY A 111 5.41 -0.58 -9.22
N ARG A 112 4.92 -1.56 -9.97
CA ARG A 112 3.98 -1.33 -11.07
C ARG A 112 2.69 -2.09 -10.86
N ILE A 113 1.58 -1.40 -11.08
CA ILE A 113 0.23 -1.98 -11.00
C ILE A 113 0.06 -3.02 -12.11
N VAL A 114 -0.16 -4.26 -11.71
CA VAL A 114 -0.48 -5.37 -12.60
C VAL A 114 -1.99 -5.47 -12.78
N ASP A 115 -2.74 -5.34 -11.69
CA ASP A 115 -4.20 -5.48 -11.70
C ASP A 115 -4.85 -4.58 -10.62
N ILE A 116 -6.14 -4.29 -10.79
CA ILE A 116 -6.92 -3.44 -9.86
C ILE A 116 -8.23 -4.16 -9.54
N PHE A 117 -8.50 -4.36 -8.25
CA PHE A 117 -9.69 -5.04 -7.75
C PHE A 117 -10.51 -4.14 -6.83
N GLU A 118 -11.83 -4.09 -7.01
CA GLU A 118 -12.78 -3.55 -6.05
C GLU A 118 -13.50 -4.71 -5.36
N LEU A 119 -13.31 -4.79 -4.05
CA LEU A 119 -13.94 -5.73 -3.16
C LEU A 119 -15.20 -5.09 -2.58
N ASP A 120 -16.33 -5.77 -2.72
CA ASP A 120 -17.62 -5.33 -2.19
C ASP A 120 -17.95 -6.14 -0.93
N TYR A 121 -18.26 -5.45 0.18
CA TYR A 121 -18.66 -6.09 1.43
C TYR A 121 -20.18 -6.16 1.49
N TYR A 122 -20.77 -6.97 0.61
CA TYR A 122 -22.22 -7.21 0.53
C TYR A 122 -23.07 -5.93 0.48
N GLY A 123 -22.59 -4.90 -0.23
CA GLY A 123 -23.24 -3.60 -0.35
C GLY A 123 -23.03 -2.63 0.82
N HIS A 124 -22.34 -3.01 1.90
CA HIS A 124 -22.08 -2.12 3.04
C HIS A 124 -21.01 -1.06 2.73
N PHE A 125 -19.88 -1.49 2.17
CA PHE A 125 -18.80 -0.62 1.71
C PHE A 125 -17.92 -1.35 0.69
N LYS A 126 -16.98 -0.60 0.11
CA LYS A 126 -16.07 -1.11 -0.91
C LYS A 126 -14.64 -0.76 -0.61
N VAL A 127 -13.74 -1.66 -0.96
CA VAL A 127 -12.28 -1.48 -0.81
C VAL A 127 -11.62 -1.74 -2.14
N VAL A 128 -10.72 -0.84 -2.56
CA VAL A 128 -9.96 -1.02 -3.80
C VAL A 128 -8.53 -1.39 -3.50
N LEU A 129 -8.09 -2.51 -4.08
CA LEU A 129 -6.74 -3.05 -3.98
C LEU A 129 -6.04 -2.96 -5.32
N PHE A 130 -4.78 -2.52 -5.30
CA PHE A 130 -3.87 -2.67 -6.43
C PHE A 130 -2.99 -3.89 -6.20
N LYS A 131 -2.95 -4.76 -7.20
CA LYS A 131 -1.95 -5.83 -7.28
C LYS A 131 -0.72 -5.27 -7.98
N CYS A 132 0.44 -5.34 -7.34
CA CYS A 132 1.66 -4.72 -7.81
C CYS A 132 2.79 -5.75 -7.96
N ASP A 133 3.62 -5.55 -8.98
CA ASP A 133 4.99 -6.08 -8.99
C ASP A 133 5.86 -5.06 -8.22
N TRP A 134 6.39 -5.44 -7.06
CA TRP A 134 7.31 -4.61 -6.27
C TRP A 134 8.76 -4.89 -6.66
N TYR A 135 9.61 -3.86 -6.62
CA TYR A 135 11.01 -3.95 -7.07
C TYR A 135 12.00 -3.70 -5.93
N GLU A 136 13.16 -4.33 -6.02
CA GLU A 136 14.32 -3.97 -5.19
C GLU A 136 14.78 -2.55 -5.53
N VAL A 137 15.11 -1.81 -4.49
CA VAL A 137 15.40 -0.37 -4.55
C VAL A 137 16.87 -0.16 -4.25
N GLU A 138 17.53 0.61 -5.09
CA GLU A 138 18.92 1.03 -4.92
C GLU A 138 19.01 2.56 -5.09
N GLU A 139 20.07 3.16 -4.55
CA GLU A 139 20.37 4.59 -4.70
C GLU A 139 21.75 4.75 -5.33
N ASP A 140 21.87 5.70 -6.24
CA ASP A 140 23.16 6.01 -6.83
C ASP A 140 24.00 6.96 -5.95
N ILE A 141 25.20 7.30 -6.43
CA ILE A 141 26.13 8.19 -5.71
C ILE A 141 25.59 9.61 -5.49
N TYR A 142 24.49 9.99 -6.17
CA TYR A 142 23.83 11.27 -6.04
C TYR A 142 22.53 11.18 -5.21
N GLY A 143 22.21 10.00 -4.67
CA GLY A 143 21.00 9.75 -3.90
C GLY A 143 19.74 9.62 -4.77
N LEU A 144 19.89 9.42 -6.08
CA LEU A 144 18.74 9.16 -6.96
C LEU A 144 18.32 7.70 -6.83
N THR A 145 17.04 7.50 -6.51
CA THR A 145 16.46 6.17 -6.40
C THR A 145 16.26 5.53 -7.78
N TYR A 146 16.72 4.30 -7.95
CA TYR A 146 16.47 3.50 -9.14
C TYR A 146 16.08 2.06 -8.79
N VAL A 147 15.50 1.37 -9.78
CA VAL A 147 15.07 -0.03 -9.67
C VAL A 147 15.45 -0.80 -10.93
N TYR A 148 15.48 -2.12 -10.81
CA TYR A 148 15.55 -3.06 -11.93
C TYR A 148 14.23 -3.83 -12.03
N PHE A 149 13.52 -3.77 -13.16
CA PHE A 149 12.20 -4.43 -13.27
C PHE A 149 12.25 -5.97 -13.20
N ASN A 150 13.41 -6.56 -13.45
CA ASN A 150 13.65 -8.00 -13.30
C ASN A 150 13.94 -8.42 -11.85
N LYS A 151 14.33 -7.49 -10.96
CA LYS A 151 14.56 -7.74 -9.52
C LYS A 151 13.29 -7.46 -8.72
N LYS A 152 12.40 -8.45 -8.64
CA LYS A 152 11.14 -8.34 -7.91
C LYS A 152 11.27 -8.80 -6.46
N CYS A 153 10.67 -8.05 -5.54
CA CYS A 153 10.57 -8.37 -4.12
C CYS A 153 9.10 -8.54 -3.68
N TYR A 154 8.87 -8.99 -2.45
CA TYR A 154 7.53 -9.11 -1.81
C TYR A 154 6.44 -9.79 -2.67
N GLN A 155 6.81 -10.82 -3.43
CA GLN A 155 5.89 -11.49 -4.35
C GLN A 155 4.70 -12.19 -3.66
N ASN A 156 4.83 -12.51 -2.37
CA ASN A 156 3.77 -13.12 -1.56
C ASN A 156 2.79 -12.09 -0.99
N GLU A 157 3.12 -10.80 -1.00
CA GLU A 157 2.28 -9.70 -0.51
C GLU A 157 2.13 -8.60 -1.58
N PRO A 158 1.48 -8.92 -2.73
CA PRO A 158 1.45 -8.01 -3.87
C PRO A 158 0.36 -6.94 -3.77
N PHE A 159 -0.53 -7.01 -2.77
CA PHE A 159 -1.71 -6.15 -2.68
C PHE A 159 -1.48 -4.95 -1.76
N VAL A 160 -1.95 -3.79 -2.20
CA VAL A 160 -1.95 -2.55 -1.42
C VAL A 160 -3.30 -1.84 -1.58
N LEU A 161 -3.73 -1.12 -0.55
CA LEU A 161 -4.92 -0.27 -0.65
C LEU A 161 -4.65 0.90 -1.59
N ALA A 162 -5.56 1.14 -2.53
CA ALA A 162 -5.46 2.24 -3.50
C ALA A 162 -5.33 3.61 -2.81
N TYR A 163 -5.91 3.76 -1.62
CA TYR A 163 -5.87 5.00 -0.85
C TYR A 163 -4.47 5.33 -0.26
N GLN A 164 -3.63 4.31 -0.02
CA GLN A 164 -2.34 4.49 0.65
C GLN A 164 -1.20 4.83 -0.31
N VAL A 165 -1.43 4.73 -1.62
CA VAL A 165 -0.36 4.82 -2.61
C VAL A 165 -0.32 6.15 -3.32
N HIS A 166 0.88 6.51 -3.77
CA HIS A 166 1.12 7.65 -4.63
C HIS A 166 1.59 7.19 -6.01
N GLN A 167 1.45 8.04 -7.01
CA GLN A 167 1.92 7.75 -8.35
C GLN A 167 3.39 8.13 -8.51
N CYS A 168 4.14 7.27 -9.19
CA CYS A 168 5.47 7.57 -9.71
C CYS A 168 5.56 7.14 -11.18
N PHE A 169 6.62 7.57 -11.86
CA PHE A 169 6.98 7.08 -13.19
C PHE A 169 8.46 6.71 -13.23
N TYR A 170 8.82 5.95 -14.26
CA TYR A 170 10.15 5.37 -14.39
C TYR A 170 10.85 5.92 -15.63
N VAL A 171 12.08 6.38 -15.48
CA VAL A 171 12.93 6.87 -16.57
C VAL A 171 14.08 5.88 -16.76
N GLN A 172 14.19 5.32 -17.96
CA GLN A 172 15.27 4.39 -18.27
C GLN A 172 16.61 5.13 -18.27
N ASP A 173 17.63 4.51 -17.67
CA ASP A 173 18.99 5.03 -17.72
C ASP A 173 19.53 4.97 -19.17
N PRO A 174 20.20 6.02 -19.66
CA PRO A 174 20.71 6.06 -21.03
C PRO A 174 21.88 5.11 -21.31
N TYR A 175 22.57 4.63 -20.27
CA TYR A 175 23.74 3.76 -20.34
C TYR A 175 23.47 2.32 -19.85
N ASP A 176 22.54 2.14 -18.91
CA ASP A 176 22.11 0.84 -18.36
C ASP A 176 20.63 0.59 -18.69
N GLN A 177 20.35 -0.17 -19.75
CA GLN A 177 18.97 -0.38 -20.24
C GLN A 177 18.07 -1.15 -19.27
N ASP A 178 18.63 -1.84 -18.28
CA ASP A 178 17.85 -2.56 -17.27
C ASP A 178 17.54 -1.70 -16.04
N ARG A 179 18.18 -0.53 -15.92
CA ARG A 179 18.04 0.40 -14.81
C ARG A 179 17.00 1.48 -15.11
N TYR A 180 16.15 1.74 -14.12
CA TYR A 180 15.10 2.74 -14.21
C TYR A 180 15.07 3.64 -12.97
N TYR A 181 15.33 4.92 -13.17
CA TYR A 181 15.19 5.94 -12.14
C TYR A 181 13.72 6.22 -11.82
N VAL A 182 13.44 6.46 -10.54
CA VAL A 182 12.09 6.71 -10.06
C VAL A 182 11.84 8.20 -9.91
N MET A 183 10.75 8.67 -10.51
CA MET A 183 10.30 10.05 -10.43
C MET A 183 8.92 10.11 -9.76
N LYS A 184 8.78 10.88 -8.69
CA LYS A 184 7.50 11.04 -7.99
C LYS A 184 6.58 11.99 -8.78
N THR A 185 5.29 11.67 -8.81
CA THR A 185 4.29 12.48 -9.51
C THR A 185 3.52 13.34 -8.51
N VAL A 186 3.25 14.59 -8.89
CA VAL A 186 2.35 15.49 -8.13
C VAL A 186 0.89 15.19 -8.53
N PRO A 187 -0.04 15.04 -7.58
CA PRO A 187 -1.46 14.89 -7.87
C PRO A 187 -1.99 16.06 -8.72
N ARG A 188 -2.84 15.79 -9.71
CA ARG A 188 -3.32 16.83 -10.64
C ARG A 188 -4.41 17.72 -10.03
N ASP A 189 -5.07 17.26 -8.98
CA ASP A 189 -6.20 17.95 -8.35
C ASP A 189 -5.79 18.80 -7.13
N LEU A 190 -4.49 18.96 -6.87
CA LEU A 190 -3.94 19.80 -5.80
C LEU A 190 -3.44 21.16 -6.31
N PHE A 191 -4.16 21.78 -7.26
CA PHE A 191 -4.08 23.24 -7.34
C PHE A 191 -4.84 23.78 -6.14
N SER A 192 -4.12 24.01 -5.03
CA SER A 192 -4.55 24.99 -4.06
C SER A 192 -4.66 26.30 -4.83
N ILE A 193 -5.89 26.71 -5.16
CA ILE A 193 -6.16 28.14 -5.24
C ILE A 193 -5.83 28.62 -3.83
N SER A 194 -4.62 29.14 -3.65
CA SER A 194 -4.28 29.83 -2.42
C SER A 194 -5.39 30.86 -2.23
N ASP A 195 -6.08 30.79 -1.09
CA ASP A 195 -7.00 31.82 -0.64
C ASP A 195 -6.21 33.12 -0.37
N GLU A 196 -5.72 33.76 -1.42
CA GLU A 196 -5.23 35.14 -1.42
C GLU A 196 -6.40 36.10 -1.71
N LEU A 197 -7.57 35.86 -1.09
CA LEU A 197 -8.72 36.77 -1.18
C LEU A 197 -9.31 37.20 0.16
N GLU A 198 -8.70 36.86 1.31
CA GLU A 198 -9.08 37.44 2.60
C GLU A 198 -7.90 38.14 3.30
N SER A 199 -7.37 39.19 2.67
CA SER A 199 -6.68 40.26 3.41
C SER A 199 -6.78 41.58 2.68
N ASN A 200 -7.99 42.14 2.59
CA ASN A 200 -8.22 43.59 2.53
C ASN A 200 -9.71 43.88 2.61
N SER A 201 -10.23 43.96 3.83
CA SER A 201 -11.41 44.78 4.13
C SER A 201 -11.02 45.72 5.27
N PRO A 202 -11.10 47.05 5.08
CA PRO A 202 -10.65 48.00 6.08
C PRO A 202 -11.61 48.05 7.27
N THR A 203 -11.05 48.00 8.47
CA THR A 203 -11.76 48.28 9.72
C THR A 203 -12.24 49.73 9.71
N LEU A 204 -13.55 49.97 9.69
CA LEU A 204 -14.12 51.26 10.04
C LEU A 204 -14.64 51.19 11.48
N LEU A 205 -14.20 52.19 12.25
CA LEU A 205 -14.60 52.52 13.63
C LEU A 205 -16.11 52.78 13.75
#